data_AF-A0A2W8HNZ9-F1
#
_entry.id   AF-A0A2W8HNZ9-F1
#
_cell.length_a   1.000
_cell.length_b   1.000
_cell.length_c   1.000
_cell.angle_alpha   90.00
_cell.angle_beta   90.00
_cell.angle_gamma   90.00
#
_symmetry.space_group_name_H-M   'P 1'
#
loop_
_entity.id
_entity.type
_entity.pdbx_description
1 polymer ?
#
loop_
_entity_poly.entity_id
_entity_poly.type
_entity_poly.pdbx_seq_one_letter_code
_entity_poly.pdbx_strand_id
1 'polypeptide(L)'
;SLEQNALSGNYPVTPDSWISCSERMPKKNQNVLISVNFDSDLVEPLICSARYTGSTFRRGEATIKPGNGVEQVTHWMPLPEPPQEVNRG
;
A
#
# COMPACT_ATOMS: atom_id res chain seq x y z
N SER A 1 -24.94 -4.11 24.25
CA SER A 1 -23.60 -4.72 24.09
C SER A 1 -23.54 -5.26 22.68
N LEU A 2 -23.09 -4.43 21.73
CA LEU A 2 -23.19 -4.75 20.30
C LEU A 2 -21.89 -5.42 19.85
N GLU A 3 -21.95 -6.76 19.89
CA GLU A 3 -21.58 -7.67 18.82
C GLU A 3 -20.17 -7.55 18.22
N GLN A 4 -19.26 -8.35 18.78
CA GLN A 4 -18.05 -8.84 18.13
C GLN A 4 -18.44 -9.67 16.90
N ASN A 5 -18.53 -9.02 15.73
CA ASN A 5 -18.75 -9.71 14.48
C ASN A 5 -17.43 -10.35 14.02
N ALA A 6 -17.23 -11.61 14.44
CA ALA A 6 -16.21 -12.48 13.90
C ALA A 6 -16.51 -12.75 12.41
N LEU A 7 -15.90 -11.96 11.52
CA LEU A 7 -15.90 -12.23 10.09
C LEU A 7 -14.94 -13.38 9.79
N SER A 8 -15.37 -14.60 10.08
CA SER A 8 -14.85 -15.83 9.49
C SER A 8 -15.31 -15.89 8.02
N GLY A 9 -14.71 -15.04 7.18
CA GLY A 9 -14.88 -15.06 5.74
C GLY A 9 -13.68 -15.74 5.11
N ASN A 10 -13.89 -16.92 4.53
CA ASN A 10 -12.92 -17.59 3.68
C ASN A 10 -12.80 -16.80 2.37
N TYR A 11 -12.11 -15.66 2.40
CA TYR A 11 -11.77 -14.92 1.20
C TYR A 11 -10.65 -15.68 0.48
N PRO A 12 -10.74 -15.93 -0.85
CA PRO A 12 -9.54 -16.30 -1.57
C PRO A 12 -8.51 -15.20 -1.31
N VAL A 13 -7.32 -15.58 -0.87
CA VAL A 13 -6.17 -14.68 -0.81
C VAL A 13 -5.95 -14.20 -2.24
N THR A 14 -6.56 -13.08 -2.60
CA THR A 14 -6.30 -12.41 -3.86
C THR A 14 -4.91 -11.80 -3.78
N PRO A 15 -4.09 -11.89 -4.83
CA PRO A 15 -2.76 -11.29 -4.83
C PRO A 15 -2.94 -9.77 -4.98
N ASP A 16 -2.67 -8.88 -4.04
CA ASP A 16 -2.05 -8.90 -2.73
C ASP A 16 -2.73 -7.78 -1.92
N SER A 17 -3.23 -8.06 -0.72
CA SER A 17 -3.76 -7.01 0.17
C SER A 17 -2.69 -5.98 0.54
N TRP A 18 -3.10 -4.80 1.00
CA TRP A 18 -2.19 -3.81 1.57
C TRP A 18 -1.36 -4.43 2.71
N ILE A 19 -0.04 -4.35 2.59
CA ILE A 19 0.94 -4.85 3.55
C ILE A 19 1.40 -3.68 4.40
N SER A 20 1.29 -3.80 5.73
CA SER A 20 1.82 -2.78 6.63
C SER A 20 3.35 -2.70 6.54
N CYS A 21 3.91 -1.49 6.54
CA CYS A 21 5.37 -1.30 6.59
C CYS A 21 6.00 -1.89 7.87
N SER A 22 5.23 -1.98 8.97
CA SER A 22 5.68 -2.60 10.22
C SER A 22 5.74 -4.12 10.14
N GLU A 23 4.94 -4.74 9.26
CA GLU A 23 4.93 -6.19 9.07
C GLU A 23 6.04 -6.62 8.11
N ARG A 24 6.14 -5.93 6.96
CA ARG A 24 7.10 -6.28 5.92
C ARG A 24 7.38 -5.08 5.04
N MET A 25 8.64 -4.89 4.69
CA MET A 25 9.07 -3.89 3.71
C MET A 25 9.17 -4.49 2.30
N PRO A 26 8.99 -3.68 1.24
CA PRO A 26 9.29 -4.12 -0.12
C PRO A 26 10.76 -4.49 -0.29
N LYS A 27 11.09 -5.18 -1.38
CA LYS A 27 12.49 -5.39 -1.76
C LYS A 27 13.13 -4.07 -2.19
N LYS A 28 14.44 -3.92 -1.96
CA LYS A 28 15.19 -2.76 -2.45
C LYS A 28 15.01 -2.63 -3.98
N ASN A 29 14.75 -1.41 -4.43
CA ASN A 29 14.44 -1.01 -5.81
C ASN A 29 13.08 -1.51 -6.35
N GLN A 30 12.24 -2.13 -5.53
CA GLN A 30 10.89 -2.53 -5.94
C GLN A 30 9.99 -1.31 -6.11
N ASN A 31 9.23 -1.29 -7.20
CA ASN A 31 8.16 -0.32 -7.42
C ASN A 31 6.86 -0.88 -6.84
N VAL A 32 6.14 -0.08 -6.06
CA VAL A 32 4.93 -0.47 -5.32
C VAL A 32 3.92 0.67 -5.32
N LEU A 33 2.67 0.37 -5.00
CA LEU A 33 1.72 1.38 -4.53
C LEU A 33 1.93 1.59 -3.02
N ILE A 34 1.83 2.83 -2.58
CA ILE A 34 1.96 3.24 -1.18
C ILE A 34 0.71 4.00 -0.74
N SER A 35 0.35 3.83 0.53
CA SER A 35 -0.66 4.63 1.23
C SER A 35 0.04 5.52 2.25
N VAL A 36 -0.11 6.83 2.07
CA VAL A 36 0.42 7.87 2.97
C VAL A 36 -0.74 8.45 3.74
N ASN A 37 -0.73 8.30 5.06
CA ASN A 37 -1.75 8.90 5.89
C ASN A 37 -1.35 10.31 6.30
N PHE A 38 -2.27 11.25 6.16
CA PHE A 38 -2.17 12.57 6.75
C PHE A 38 -3.03 12.53 8.01
N ASP A 39 -2.48 12.92 9.16
CA ASP A 39 -3.18 12.95 10.45
C ASP A 39 -4.19 14.11 10.47
N SER A 40 -5.20 14.00 9.60
CA SER A 40 -6.23 14.99 9.36
C SER A 40 -7.49 14.32 8.84
N ASP A 41 -8.59 14.48 9.57
CA ASP A 41 -9.92 13.99 9.16
C ASP A 41 -10.47 14.69 7.91
N LEU A 42 -9.80 15.75 7.45
CA LEU A 42 -10.18 16.54 6.27
C LEU A 42 -9.39 16.13 5.03
N VAL A 43 -8.31 15.36 5.17
CA VAL A 43 -7.41 15.02 4.07
C VAL A 43 -7.44 13.51 3.87
N GLU A 44 -7.94 13.09 2.71
CA GLU A 44 -7.91 11.68 2.35
C GLU A 44 -6.47 11.16 2.25
N PRO A 45 -6.21 9.90 2.66
CA PRO A 45 -4.92 9.28 2.49
C PRO A 45 -4.47 9.29 1.01
N LEU A 46 -3.24 9.68 0.76
CA LEU A 46 -2.69 9.68 -0.59
C LEU A 46 -2.27 8.26 -0.98
N ILE A 47 -2.85 7.75 -2.06
CA ILE A 47 -2.41 6.52 -2.71
C ILE A 47 -1.63 6.87 -3.98
N CYS A 48 -0.39 6.40 -4.08
CA CYS A 48 0.46 6.66 -5.25
C CYS A 48 1.53 5.59 -5.47
N SER A 49 2.17 5.59 -6.64
CA SER A 49 3.31 4.72 -6.90
C SER A 49 4.62 5.31 -6.38
N ALA A 50 5.48 4.45 -5.84
CA ALA A 50 6.81 4.83 -5.36
C ALA A 50 7.80 3.67 -5.51
N ARG A 51 9.09 4.01 -5.53
CA ARG A 51 10.19 3.04 -5.48
C ARG A 51 10.75 2.96 -4.06
N TYR A 52 10.85 1.75 -3.51
CA TYR A 52 11.53 1.56 -2.23
C TYR A 52 13.05 1.53 -2.41
N THR A 53 13.78 2.35 -1.67
CA THR A 53 15.25 2.51 -1.79
C THR A 53 16.04 1.53 -0.92
N GLY A 54 15.35 0.76 -0.06
CA GLY A 54 15.95 -0.02 1.03
C GLY A 54 15.84 0.67 2.40
N SER A 55 15.39 1.93 2.44
CA SER A 55 15.10 2.65 3.69
C SER A 55 13.92 3.60 3.58
N THR A 56 13.67 4.18 2.40
CA THR A 56 12.60 5.16 2.14
C THR A 56 11.85 4.86 0.84
N PHE A 57 10.70 5.49 0.66
CA PHE A 57 9.96 5.48 -0.58
C PHE A 57 10.24 6.76 -1.36
N ARG A 58 10.63 6.60 -2.64
CA ARG A 58 10.90 7.72 -3.53
C ARG A 58 9.79 7.86 -4.57
N ARG A 59 9.21 9.05 -4.63
CA ARG A 59 8.20 9.46 -5.61
C ARG A 59 8.69 10.74 -6.28
N GLY A 60 9.27 10.60 -7.47
CA GLY A 60 9.96 11.72 -8.13
C GLY A 60 11.11 12.25 -7.25
N GLU A 61 11.02 13.53 -6.89
CA GLU A 61 11.97 14.20 -5.98
C GLU A 61 11.63 14.02 -4.50
N ALA A 62 10.39 13.62 -4.17
CA ALA A 62 9.95 13.42 -2.80
C ALA A 62 10.52 12.12 -2.21
N THR A 63 10.96 12.21 -0.95
CA THR A 63 11.41 11.06 -0.15
C THR A 63 10.54 10.94 1.09
N ILE A 64 9.86 9.80 1.22
CA ILE A 64 8.87 9.54 2.26
C ILE A 64 9.35 8.37 3.12
N LYS A 65 9.25 8.49 4.45
CA LYS A 65 9.68 7.43 5.38
C LYS A 65 8.56 6.39 5.57
N PRO A 66 8.88 5.11 5.75
CA PRO A 66 7.93 4.14 6.29
C PRO A 66 7.58 4.46 7.75
N GLY A 67 6.35 4.15 8.15
CA GLY A 67 5.92 4.18 9.55
C GLY A 67 4.47 4.62 9.71
N ASN A 68 4.07 4.84 10.96
CA ASN A 68 2.68 5.14 11.34
C ASN A 68 2.47 6.62 11.72
N GLY A 69 3.47 7.47 11.50
CA GLY A 69 3.36 8.91 11.76
C GLY A 69 2.70 9.68 10.61
N VAL A 70 2.50 10.98 10.85
CA VAL A 70 2.00 11.92 9.83
C VAL A 70 2.94 11.94 8.62
N GLU A 71 2.38 11.91 7.41
CA GLU A 71 3.11 11.95 6.14
C GLU A 71 4.07 10.76 5.94
N GLN A 72 3.83 9.64 6.63
CA GLN A 72 4.60 8.41 6.46
C GLN A 72 3.82 7.38 5.66
N VAL A 73 4.56 6.49 5.00
CA VAL A 73 3.97 5.34 4.33
C VAL A 73 3.59 4.30 5.37
N THR A 74 2.28 4.11 5.55
CA THR A 74 1.74 3.14 6.51
C THR A 74 1.65 1.75 5.88
N HIS A 75 1.22 1.68 4.62
CA HIS A 75 0.99 0.43 3.91
C HIS A 75 1.49 0.51 2.46
N TRP A 76 1.81 -0.64 1.88
CA TRP A 76 2.17 -0.78 0.47
C TRP A 76 1.53 -2.02 -0.15
N MET A 77 1.45 -2.08 -1.47
CA MET A 77 1.11 -3.30 -2.21
C MET A 77 1.93 -3.37 -3.50
N PRO A 78 2.23 -4.57 -4.05
CA PRO A 78 2.86 -4.68 -5.36
C PRO A 78 2.02 -3.96 -6.42
N LEU A 79 2.68 -3.49 -7.49
CA LEU A 79 1.96 -2.96 -8.64
C LEU A 79 1.09 -4.06 -9.26
N PRO A 80 -0.16 -3.76 -9.63
CA PRO A 80 -0.99 -4.74 -10.32
C PRO A 80 -0.37 -5.10 -11.67
N GLU A 81 -0.57 -6.34 -12.10
CA GLU A 81 -0.22 -6.72 -13.47
C GLU A 81 -1.01 -5.87 -14.47
N PRO A 82 -0.39 -5.49 -15.61
CA PRO A 82 -1.09 -4.73 -16.63
C PRO A 82 -2.34 -5.50 -17.11
N PRO A 83 -3.42 -4.80 -17.50
CA PRO A 83 -4.58 -5.47 -18.07
C PRO A 83 -4.16 -6.32 -19.26
N GLN A 84 -4.55 -7.60 -19.26
CA GLN A 84 -4.34 -8.46 -20.43
C GLN A 84 -5.33 -8.03 -21.51
N GLU A 85 -4.82 -7.75 -22.72
CA GLU A 85 -5.70 -7.49 -23.86
C GLU A 85 -6.51 -8.75 -24.18
N VAL A 86 -7.82 -8.66 -23.98
CA VAL A 86 -8.76 -9.67 -24.49
C VAL A 86 -8.84 -9.48 -26.00
N ASN A 87 -8.13 -10.32 -26.75
CA ASN A 87 -8.27 -10.43 -28.21
C ASN A 87 -9.74 -10.77 -28.53
N ARG A 88 -10.52 -9.76 -28.89
CA ARG A 88 -11.82 -9.94 -29.54
C ARG A 88 -11.53 -10.17 -31.02
N GLY A 89 -11.40 -11.44 -31.38
CA GLY A 89 -11.32 -11.88 -32.78
C GLY A 89 -12.56 -11.53 -33.58
#